data_AF-A0A7U7GC05-F1
#
_entry.id   AF-A0A7U7GC05-F1
#
_cell.length_a   1.000
_cell.length_b   1.000
_cell.length_c   1.000
_cell.angle_alpha   90.00
_cell.angle_beta   90.00
_cell.angle_gamma   90.00
#
_symmetry.space_group_name_H-M   'P 1'
#
loop_
_entity.id
_entity.type
_entity.pdbx_description
1 polymer ?
#
loop_
_entity_poly.entity_id
_entity_poly.type
_entity_poly.pdbx_seq_one_letter_code
_entity_poly.pdbx_strand_id
1 'polypeptide(L)'
;MFFLKFFVALNSHLNRPIPSILLTADVTPEAEAKARIVGIDRFLTKPITADGLLDAVEMAVGHPDFESECLPNESATSRLGQTGNTAPTSESVARVRSVLRPDMLTRISQISSTAVPIVINTFIRDVESGMDRIRKTIASEDWEGIKEAVHRLKGATTLIGADRLTDLYETMHCSADRRDRVALQACFESVQAAQTQVIESMKEHFSRRHD
;
A
#
# COMPACT_ATOMS: atom_id res chain seq x y z
N MET A 1 -20.48 -2.85 3.59
CA MET A 1 -21.69 -2.41 4.32
C MET A 1 -21.90 -3.12 5.67
N PHE A 2 -21.53 -4.39 5.82
CA PHE A 2 -21.72 -5.15 7.08
C PHE A 2 -20.90 -4.59 8.26
N PHE A 3 -19.63 -4.22 8.04
CA PHE A 3 -18.74 -3.71 9.10
C PHE A 3 -19.19 -2.39 9.73
N LEU A 4 -19.68 -1.42 8.95
CA LEU A 4 -20.16 -0.15 9.52
C LEU A 4 -21.40 -0.36 10.40
N LYS A 5 -22.32 -1.26 10.00
CA LYS A 5 -23.48 -1.61 10.83
C LYS A 5 -23.06 -2.27 12.15
N PHE A 6 -22.06 -3.14 12.10
CA PHE A 6 -21.48 -3.75 13.30
C PHE A 6 -20.84 -2.70 14.21
N PHE A 7 -20.09 -1.75 13.66
CA PHE A 7 -19.48 -0.68 14.43
C PHE A 7 -20.53 0.20 15.14
N VAL A 8 -21.60 0.61 14.45
CA VAL A 8 -22.71 1.35 15.06
C VAL A 8 -23.30 0.58 16.25
N ALA A 9 -23.59 -0.71 16.05
CA ALA A 9 -24.16 -1.56 17.10
C ALA A 9 -23.19 -1.69 18.29
N LEU A 10 -21.91 -1.92 18.03
CA LEU A 10 -20.87 -2.03 19.05
C LEU A 10 -20.72 -0.72 19.84
N ASN A 11 -20.61 0.41 19.16
CA ASN A 11 -20.44 1.72 19.79
C ASN A 11 -21.67 2.11 20.61
N SER A 12 -22.88 1.72 20.17
CA SER A 12 -24.12 1.96 20.93
C SER A 12 -24.26 1.11 22.21
N HIS A 13 -23.54 -0.02 22.28
CA HIS A 13 -23.53 -0.91 23.45
C HIS A 13 -22.36 -0.67 24.40
N LEU A 14 -21.37 0.11 23.98
CA LEU A 14 -20.22 0.45 24.79
C LEU A 14 -20.47 1.79 25.48
N ASN A 15 -20.35 1.82 26.80
CA ASN A 15 -20.61 3.03 27.61
C ASN A 15 -19.47 4.07 27.56
N ARG A 16 -18.58 3.97 26.56
CA ARG A 16 -17.45 4.88 26.32
C ARG A 16 -17.08 4.87 24.82
N PRO A 17 -16.70 6.02 24.23
CA PRO A 17 -16.19 6.06 22.87
C PRO A 17 -14.86 5.30 22.80
N ILE A 18 -14.74 4.39 21.83
CA ILE A 18 -13.49 3.65 21.57
C ILE A 18 -12.81 4.28 20.36
N PRO A 19 -11.53 4.72 20.48
CA PRO A 19 -10.74 5.12 19.34
C PRO A 19 -10.75 4.08 18.22
N SER A 20 -11.14 4.51 17.02
CA SER A 20 -11.46 3.63 15.91
C SER A 20 -10.84 4.10 14.61
N ILE A 21 -10.15 3.19 13.93
CA ILE A 21 -9.46 3.46 12.67
C ILE A 21 -9.96 2.45 11.63
N LEU A 22 -10.55 2.93 10.55
CA LEU A 22 -10.96 2.09 9.43
C LEU A 22 -9.83 1.93 8.42
N LEU A 23 -9.35 0.70 8.27
CA LEU A 23 -8.36 0.31 7.27
C LEU A 23 -9.07 -0.27 6.05
N THR A 24 -9.04 0.41 4.90
CA THR A 24 -9.80 -0.01 3.71
C THR A 24 -8.99 0.04 2.42
N ALA A 25 -9.37 -0.78 1.44
CA ALA A 25 -8.87 -0.70 0.05
C ALA A 25 -9.76 0.20 -0.82
N ASP A 26 -10.92 0.61 -0.31
CA ASP A 26 -11.87 1.49 -0.99
C ASP A 26 -11.45 2.95 -0.79
N VAL A 27 -11.06 3.61 -1.90
CA VAL A 27 -10.56 5.00 -1.93
C VAL A 27 -11.68 5.96 -2.35
N THR A 28 -12.95 5.54 -2.32
CA THR A 28 -14.06 6.41 -2.74
C THR A 28 -14.40 7.46 -1.67
N PRO A 29 -14.64 8.73 -2.07
CA PRO A 29 -15.13 9.77 -1.16
C PRO A 29 -16.43 9.36 -0.44
N GLU A 30 -17.27 8.56 -1.09
CA GLU A 30 -18.51 8.03 -0.52
C GLU A 30 -18.25 7.05 0.62
N ALA A 31 -17.23 6.18 0.52
CA ALA A 31 -16.87 5.26 1.58
C ALA A 31 -16.30 6.00 2.79
N GLU A 32 -15.47 7.01 2.55
CA GLU A 32 -14.91 7.87 3.59
C GLU A 32 -16.00 8.70 4.31
N ALA A 33 -16.93 9.29 3.54
CA ALA A 33 -18.07 10.01 4.10
C ALA A 33 -18.96 9.11 4.97
N LYS A 34 -19.23 7.87 4.52
CA LYS A 34 -20.00 6.90 5.30
C LYS A 34 -19.29 6.50 6.60
N ALA A 35 -17.97 6.33 6.56
CA ALA A 35 -17.18 6.02 7.75
C ALA A 35 -17.25 7.16 8.79
N ARG A 36 -17.11 8.42 8.34
CA ARG A 36 -17.26 9.60 9.19
C ARG A 36 -18.65 9.72 9.83
N ILE A 37 -19.72 9.54 9.05
CA ILE A 37 -21.10 9.62 9.54
C ILE A 37 -21.36 8.61 10.67
N VAL A 38 -20.71 7.45 10.60
CA VAL A 38 -20.87 6.36 11.56
C VAL A 38 -20.02 6.56 12.82
N GLY A 39 -19.22 7.62 12.90
CA GLY A 39 -18.42 7.97 14.07
C GLY A 39 -17.08 7.23 14.13
N ILE A 40 -16.52 6.85 12.98
CA ILE A 40 -15.16 6.31 12.92
C ILE A 40 -14.17 7.48 12.97
N ASP A 41 -13.19 7.42 13.87
CA ASP A 41 -12.28 8.53 14.13
C ASP A 41 -11.30 8.78 12.99
N ARG A 42 -10.72 7.72 12.41
CA ARG A 42 -9.75 7.84 11.31
C ARG A 42 -10.01 6.85 10.19
N PHE A 43 -9.62 7.25 8.99
CA PHE A 43 -9.77 6.48 7.76
C PHE A 43 -8.42 6.37 7.08
N LEU A 44 -7.95 5.15 6.85
CA LEU A 44 -6.71 4.88 6.14
C LEU A 44 -6.98 3.98 4.94
N THR A 45 -6.54 4.45 3.78
CA THR A 45 -6.57 3.69 2.54
C THR A 45 -5.29 2.87 2.39
N LYS A 46 -5.41 1.68 1.83
CA LYS A 46 -4.24 0.89 1.44
C LYS A 46 -3.53 1.55 0.25
N PRO A 47 -2.19 1.48 0.18
CA PRO A 47 -1.29 0.86 1.15
C PRO A 47 -1.11 1.70 2.42
N ILE A 48 -1.10 1.04 3.59
CA ILE A 48 -0.93 1.70 4.89
C ILE A 48 0.57 1.82 5.16
N THR A 49 1.06 3.04 5.37
CA THR A 49 2.44 3.30 5.78
C THR A 49 2.57 3.26 7.31
N ALA A 50 3.76 2.99 7.83
CA ALA A 50 4.01 2.99 9.28
C ALA A 50 3.74 4.38 9.89
N ASP A 51 4.23 5.44 9.24
CA ASP A 51 4.01 6.83 9.68
C ASP A 51 2.51 7.18 9.64
N GLY A 52 1.81 6.87 8.54
CA GLY A 52 0.38 7.17 8.43
C GLY A 52 -0.49 6.37 9.42
N LEU A 53 -0.06 5.17 9.81
CA LEU A 53 -0.72 4.42 10.87
C LEU A 53 -0.45 5.02 12.25
N LEU A 54 0.80 5.42 12.52
CA LEU A 54 1.17 6.06 13.79
C LEU A 54 0.41 7.37 13.96
N ASP A 55 0.38 8.23 12.94
CA ASP A 55 -0.37 9.49 12.93
C ASP A 55 -1.86 9.22 13.22
N ALA A 56 -2.46 8.23 12.55
CA ALA A 56 -3.85 7.89 12.77
C ALA A 56 -4.12 7.37 14.19
N VAL A 57 -3.18 6.63 14.79
CA VAL A 57 -3.28 6.15 16.18
C VAL A 57 -3.13 7.30 17.17
N GLU A 58 -2.11 8.13 17.02
CA GLU A 58 -1.89 9.30 17.89
C GLU A 58 -3.10 10.22 17.88
N MET A 59 -3.62 10.49 16.68
CA MET A 59 -4.80 11.33 16.51
C MET A 59 -6.10 10.69 17.01
N ALA A 60 -6.28 9.36 16.87
CA ALA A 60 -7.48 8.68 17.36
C ALA A 60 -7.50 8.53 18.89
N VAL A 61 -6.32 8.36 19.50
CA VAL A 61 -6.18 8.22 20.96
C VAL A 61 -6.12 9.58 21.67
N GLY A 62 -5.72 10.64 20.97
CA GLY A 62 -5.47 11.98 21.51
C GLY A 62 -6.69 12.89 21.75
N HIS A 63 -7.93 12.49 21.46
CA HIS A 63 -9.11 13.33 21.68
C HIS A 63 -10.14 12.71 22.66
N PRO A 64 -10.42 13.38 23.78
CA PRO A 64 -11.77 13.61 24.26
C PRO A 64 -12.35 14.83 23.53
N ASP A 65 -13.53 14.66 22.94
CA ASP A 65 -14.36 15.68 22.28
C ASP A 65 -13.88 16.24 20.94
N PHE A 66 -14.83 16.23 20.01
CA PHE A 66 -14.70 16.31 18.57
C PHE A 66 -14.98 17.75 18.12
N GLU A 67 -13.97 18.50 17.68
CA GLU A 67 -14.14 19.64 16.77
C GLU A 67 -12.97 19.70 15.77
N SER A 68 -13.28 19.27 14.55
CA SER A 68 -12.89 19.86 13.26
C SER A 68 -11.53 20.55 13.11
N GLU A 69 -10.63 19.90 12.36
CA GLU A 69 -9.87 20.58 11.30
C GLU A 69 -9.56 19.58 10.16
N CYS A 70 -10.23 19.79 9.02
CA CYS A 70 -9.97 19.07 7.79
C CYS A 70 -8.55 19.41 7.29
N LEU A 71 -7.72 18.39 7.09
CA LEU A 71 -6.55 18.54 6.22
C LEU A 71 -6.99 18.25 4.78
N PRO A 72 -6.95 19.24 3.87
CA PRO A 72 -7.18 18.99 2.45
C PRO A 72 -5.89 18.36 1.87
N ASN A 73 -6.00 17.13 1.38
CA ASN A 73 -5.00 16.62 0.43
C ASN A 73 -5.40 17.10 -0.97
N GLU A 74 -5.08 18.35 -1.29
CA GLU A 74 -5.16 18.85 -2.66
C GLU A 74 -4.02 18.27 -3.51
N SER A 75 -4.37 17.33 -4.37
CA SER A 75 -3.73 17.04 -5.68
C SER A 75 -4.60 15.97 -6.38
N ALA A 76 -5.30 16.20 -7.48
CA ALA A 76 -5.42 17.32 -8.38
C ALA A 76 -6.68 17.11 -9.25
N THR A 77 -7.42 18.17 -9.59
CA THR A 77 -7.98 18.33 -10.93
C THR A 77 -8.41 19.77 -11.21
N SER A 78 -7.79 20.31 -12.27
CA SER A 78 -8.33 21.30 -13.21
C SER A 78 -8.54 22.75 -12.75
N ARG A 79 -7.61 23.61 -13.17
CA ARG A 79 -7.93 24.98 -13.59
C ARG A 79 -7.28 25.26 -14.96
N LEU A 80 -8.12 25.30 -16.00
CA LEU A 80 -7.81 26.00 -17.25
C LEU A 80 -8.00 27.50 -17.03
N GLY A 81 -7.01 28.33 -17.39
CA GLY A 81 -7.24 29.77 -17.57
C GLY A 81 -6.06 30.72 -17.32
N GLN A 82 -5.09 30.70 -18.24
CA GLN A 82 -4.33 31.84 -18.77
C GLN A 82 -3.18 32.53 -18.00
N THR A 83 -2.04 32.50 -18.70
CA THR A 83 -1.02 33.56 -18.95
C THR A 83 -0.05 33.96 -17.84
N GLY A 84 1.24 33.73 -18.12
CA GLY A 84 2.37 34.37 -17.43
C GLY A 84 3.60 33.47 -17.35
N ASN A 85 4.55 33.65 -18.26
CA ASN A 85 5.85 32.99 -18.26
C ASN A 85 6.58 33.17 -16.91
N THR A 86 7.07 32.08 -16.32
CA THR A 86 8.50 31.74 -16.13
C THR A 86 8.58 30.50 -15.26
N ALA A 87 9.11 29.41 -15.83
CA ALA A 87 9.37 28.17 -15.12
C ALA A 87 10.50 28.32 -14.09
N PRO A 88 10.39 27.70 -12.91
CA PRO A 88 11.51 27.11 -12.24
C PRO A 88 11.47 25.59 -12.44
N THR A 89 12.46 25.10 -13.16
CA THR A 89 12.80 23.69 -13.34
C THR A 89 13.09 23.07 -11.96
N SER A 90 12.13 22.35 -11.39
CA SER A 90 12.35 21.60 -10.15
C SER A 90 12.86 20.21 -10.49
N GLU A 91 14.15 20.04 -10.26
CA GLU A 91 14.93 18.82 -10.42
C GLU A 91 14.25 17.61 -9.76
N SER A 92 13.79 16.70 -10.61
CA SER A 92 13.51 15.31 -10.26
C SER A 92 14.82 14.66 -9.83
N VAL A 93 15.12 14.69 -8.54
CA VAL A 93 16.17 13.85 -7.94
C VAL A 93 15.75 12.41 -8.21
N ALA A 94 16.45 11.76 -9.14
CA ALA A 94 16.25 10.35 -9.46
C ALA A 94 16.43 9.53 -8.16
N ARG A 95 15.32 9.11 -7.53
CA ARG A 95 15.38 8.09 -6.47
C ARG A 95 16.10 6.90 -7.07
N VAL A 96 17.24 6.54 -6.50
CA VAL A 96 17.93 5.29 -6.83
C VAL A 96 16.94 4.16 -6.57
N ARG A 97 16.45 3.52 -7.65
CA ARG A 97 15.47 2.44 -7.57
C ARG A 97 16.10 1.25 -6.88
N SER A 98 15.79 1.05 -5.60
CA SER A 98 16.38 -0.01 -4.80
C SER A 98 15.69 -1.34 -5.03
N VAL A 99 16.49 -2.41 -5.04
CA VAL A 99 15.99 -3.80 -4.95
C VAL A 99 15.36 -4.03 -3.57
N LEU A 100 15.96 -3.48 -2.53
CA LEU A 100 15.50 -3.51 -1.15
C LEU A 100 16.02 -2.24 -0.47
N ARG A 101 15.21 -1.59 0.37
CA ARG A 101 15.68 -0.50 1.24
C ARG A 101 16.10 -1.05 2.60
N PRO A 102 17.41 -1.20 2.90
CA PRO A 102 17.87 -1.88 4.11
C PRO A 102 17.48 -1.13 5.40
N ASP A 103 17.26 0.17 5.30
CA ASP A 103 16.78 1.04 6.37
C ASP A 103 15.36 0.69 6.82
N MET A 104 14.49 0.19 5.93
CA MET A 104 13.12 -0.22 6.29
C MET A 104 13.12 -1.45 7.21
N LEU A 105 13.87 -2.50 6.85
CA LEU A 105 14.00 -3.69 7.70
C LEU A 105 14.71 -3.35 9.03
N THR A 106 15.65 -2.40 9.00
CA THR A 106 16.31 -1.92 10.22
C THR A 106 15.33 -1.18 11.13
N ARG A 107 14.45 -0.32 10.61
CA ARG A 107 13.38 0.31 11.39
C ARG A 107 12.43 -0.71 12.03
N ILE A 108 12.03 -1.74 11.28
CA ILE A 108 11.21 -2.84 11.81
C ILE A 108 11.95 -3.57 12.96
N SER A 109 13.25 -3.82 12.80
CA SER A 109 14.07 -4.46 13.83
C SER A 109 14.20 -3.64 15.13
N GLN A 110 14.16 -2.31 15.03
CA GLN A 110 14.21 -1.41 16.18
C GLN A 110 12.91 -1.47 17.00
N ILE A 111 11.78 -1.76 16.35
CA ILE A 111 10.48 -1.92 17.02
C ILE A 111 10.41 -3.31 17.67
N SER A 112 10.82 -4.35 16.95
CA SER A 112 10.87 -5.70 17.49
C SER A 112 11.80 -6.60 16.66
N SER A 113 12.74 -7.25 17.34
CA SER A 113 13.65 -8.23 16.72
C SER A 113 12.92 -9.48 16.22
N THR A 114 11.77 -9.84 16.79
CA THR A 114 10.95 -10.98 16.35
C THR A 114 10.03 -10.63 15.17
N ALA A 115 9.79 -9.35 14.91
CA ALA A 115 8.92 -8.90 13.81
C ALA A 115 9.57 -9.09 12.44
N VAL A 116 10.90 -8.97 12.33
CA VAL A 116 11.60 -9.08 11.03
C VAL A 116 11.40 -10.44 10.37
N PRO A 117 11.65 -11.60 11.03
CA PRO A 117 11.35 -12.91 10.44
C PRO A 117 9.88 -13.07 10.01
N ILE A 118 8.94 -12.53 10.78
CA ILE A 118 7.50 -12.61 10.48
C ILE A 118 7.16 -11.81 9.21
N VAL A 119 7.69 -10.59 9.09
CA VAL A 119 7.50 -9.74 7.91
C VAL A 119 8.11 -10.39 6.68
N ILE A 120 9.34 -10.92 6.78
CA ILE A 120 10.02 -11.59 5.67
C ILE A 120 9.24 -12.82 5.21
N ASN A 121 8.87 -13.72 6.12
CA ASN A 121 8.14 -14.94 5.78
C ASN A 121 6.74 -14.64 5.21
N THR A 122 6.08 -13.61 5.74
CA THR A 122 4.79 -13.15 5.22
C THR A 122 4.95 -12.59 3.81
N PHE A 123 5.96 -11.75 3.58
CA PHE A 123 6.26 -11.21 2.26
C PHE A 123 6.54 -12.32 1.24
N ILE A 124 7.43 -13.26 1.54
CA ILE A 124 7.76 -14.38 0.64
C ILE A 124 6.50 -15.14 0.25
N ARG A 125 5.69 -15.54 1.23
CA ARG A 125 4.43 -16.26 1.01
C ARG A 125 3.46 -15.46 0.14
N ASP A 126 3.31 -14.17 0.42
CA ASP A 126 2.36 -13.30 -0.27
C ASP A 126 2.77 -13.11 -1.74
N VAL A 127 4.08 -12.95 -2.02
CA VAL A 127 4.56 -12.81 -3.41
C VAL A 127 4.49 -14.13 -4.17
N GLU A 128 4.86 -15.26 -3.57
CA GLU A 128 4.71 -16.58 -4.19
C GLU A 128 3.25 -16.88 -4.54
N SER A 129 2.34 -16.73 -3.58
CA SER A 129 0.90 -16.94 -3.78
C SER A 129 0.30 -15.97 -4.82
N GLY A 130 0.70 -14.70 -4.79
CA GLY A 130 0.24 -13.72 -5.76
C GLY A 130 0.73 -14.01 -7.18
N MET A 131 1.99 -14.44 -7.34
CA MET A 131 2.55 -14.81 -8.65
C MET A 131 1.88 -16.05 -9.24
N ASP A 132 1.57 -17.04 -8.42
CA ASP A 132 0.76 -18.18 -8.83
C ASP A 132 -0.64 -17.75 -9.29
N ARG A 133 -1.25 -16.79 -8.61
CA ARG A 133 -2.55 -16.24 -9.03
C ARG A 133 -2.44 -15.48 -10.35
N ILE A 134 -1.44 -14.60 -10.51
CA ILE A 134 -1.20 -13.86 -11.76
C ILE A 134 -1.00 -14.84 -12.93
N ARG A 135 -0.22 -15.89 -12.75
CA ARG A 135 0.00 -16.92 -13.78
C ARG A 135 -1.31 -17.57 -14.23
N LYS A 136 -2.18 -17.94 -13.27
CA LYS A 136 -3.49 -18.54 -13.55
C LYS A 136 -4.42 -17.56 -14.26
N THR A 137 -4.47 -16.30 -13.82
CA THR A 137 -5.33 -15.28 -14.42
C THR A 137 -4.86 -14.87 -15.81
N ILE A 138 -3.56 -14.89 -16.10
CA ILE A 138 -3.02 -14.74 -17.47
C ILE A 138 -3.51 -15.87 -18.38
N ALA A 139 -3.47 -17.12 -17.89
CA ALA A 139 -3.90 -18.29 -18.67
C ALA A 139 -5.41 -18.27 -18.99
N SER A 140 -6.23 -17.71 -18.10
CA SER A 140 -7.68 -17.58 -18.29
C SER A 140 -8.13 -16.24 -18.87
N GLU A 141 -7.20 -15.36 -19.27
CA GLU A 141 -7.47 -13.99 -19.74
C GLU A 141 -8.36 -13.17 -18.80
N ASP A 142 -8.22 -13.40 -17.49
CA ASP A 142 -8.93 -12.68 -16.43
C ASP A 142 -8.19 -11.38 -16.08
N TRP A 143 -8.45 -10.34 -16.88
CA TRP A 143 -7.82 -9.02 -16.74
C TRP A 143 -8.10 -8.36 -15.39
N GLU A 144 -9.29 -8.56 -14.81
CA GLU A 144 -9.63 -8.00 -13.51
C GLU A 144 -8.89 -8.73 -12.39
N GLY A 145 -8.85 -10.07 -12.47
CA GLY A 145 -8.08 -10.89 -11.53
C GLY A 145 -6.58 -10.58 -11.55
N ILE A 146 -6.02 -10.24 -12.72
CA ILE A 146 -4.63 -9.76 -12.84
C ILE A 146 -4.45 -8.46 -12.06
N LYS A 147 -5.29 -7.44 -12.29
CA LYS A 147 -5.20 -6.14 -11.61
C LYS A 147 -5.34 -6.26 -10.10
N GLU A 148 -6.30 -7.06 -9.62
CA GLU A 148 -6.46 -7.33 -8.19
C GLU A 148 -5.22 -7.99 -7.58
N ALA A 149 -4.63 -8.96 -8.28
CA ALA A 149 -3.45 -9.66 -7.81
C ALA A 149 -2.22 -8.74 -7.77
N VAL A 150 -2.01 -7.94 -8.82
CA VAL A 150 -0.95 -6.94 -8.90
C VAL A 150 -1.11 -5.88 -7.81
N HIS A 151 -2.32 -5.36 -7.59
CA HIS A 151 -2.58 -4.35 -6.56
C HIS A 151 -2.22 -4.84 -5.15
N ARG A 152 -2.58 -6.09 -4.82
CA ARG A 152 -2.22 -6.71 -3.56
C ARG A 152 -0.69 -6.86 -3.40
N LEU A 153 0.01 -7.29 -4.44
CA LEU A 153 1.46 -7.45 -4.41
C LEU A 153 2.23 -6.12 -4.33
N LYS A 154 1.69 -5.06 -4.92
CA LYS A 154 2.22 -3.70 -4.80
C LYS A 154 2.25 -3.23 -3.34
N GLY A 155 1.21 -3.55 -2.57
CA GLY A 155 1.16 -3.23 -1.14
C GLY A 155 2.29 -3.91 -0.34
N ALA A 156 2.54 -5.19 -0.61
CA ALA A 156 3.59 -5.96 0.08
C ALA A 156 5.00 -5.44 -0.24
N THR A 157 5.27 -5.02 -1.49
CA THR A 157 6.58 -4.52 -1.91
C THR A 157 6.92 -3.14 -1.37
N THR A 158 5.91 -2.31 -1.13
CA THR A 158 6.08 -0.97 -0.54
C THR A 158 6.64 -1.06 0.89
N LEU A 159 6.19 -2.06 1.66
CA LEU A 159 6.62 -2.27 3.06
C LEU A 159 8.13 -2.52 3.19
N ILE A 160 8.75 -3.17 2.20
CA ILE A 160 10.17 -3.53 2.22
C ILE A 160 11.03 -2.60 1.35
N GLY A 161 10.42 -1.62 0.68
CA GLY A 161 11.10 -0.70 -0.23
C GLY A 161 11.67 -1.38 -1.48
N ALA A 162 10.98 -2.37 -2.01
CA ALA A 162 11.33 -3.04 -3.26
C ALA A 162 10.87 -2.22 -4.48
N ASP A 163 11.39 -1.00 -4.62
CA ASP A 163 10.91 0.03 -5.55
C ASP A 163 10.92 -0.45 -7.01
N ARG A 164 11.97 -1.20 -7.41
CA ARG A 164 12.03 -1.78 -8.76
C ARG A 164 10.90 -2.79 -9.02
N LEU A 165 10.54 -3.58 -8.03
CA LEU A 165 9.45 -4.56 -8.15
C LEU A 165 8.09 -3.87 -8.16
N THR A 166 7.93 -2.79 -7.39
CA THR A 166 6.75 -1.92 -7.42
C THR A 166 6.52 -1.32 -8.81
N ASP A 167 7.56 -0.81 -9.48
CA ASP A 167 7.46 -0.26 -10.84
C ASP A 167 7.07 -1.31 -11.89
N LEU A 168 7.57 -2.53 -11.75
CA LEU A 168 7.20 -3.64 -12.63
C LEU A 168 5.74 -4.05 -12.44
N TYR A 169 5.23 -4.04 -11.20
CA TYR A 169 3.81 -4.23 -10.94
C TYR A 169 2.95 -3.14 -11.58
N GLU A 170 3.39 -1.88 -11.54
CA GLU A 170 2.68 -0.78 -12.23
C GLU A 170 2.61 -1.01 -13.75
N THR A 171 3.73 -1.43 -14.33
CA THR A 171 3.83 -1.73 -15.77
C THR A 171 2.91 -2.90 -16.15
N MET A 172 2.85 -3.93 -15.29
CA MET A 172 1.95 -5.07 -15.46
C MET A 172 0.48 -4.66 -15.37
N HIS A 173 0.12 -3.78 -14.44
CA HIS A 173 -1.24 -3.22 -14.33
C HIS A 173 -1.64 -2.48 -15.62
N CYS A 174 -0.78 -1.58 -16.10
CA CYS A 174 -0.99 -0.85 -17.35
C CYS A 174 -1.15 -1.79 -18.56
N SER A 175 -0.42 -2.91 -18.58
CA SER A 175 -0.51 -3.92 -19.64
C SER A 175 -1.84 -4.68 -19.59
N ALA A 176 -2.34 -4.96 -18.38
CA ALA A 176 -3.67 -5.55 -18.17
C ALA A 176 -4.80 -4.58 -18.55
N ASP A 177 -4.68 -3.28 -18.24
CA ASP A 177 -5.66 -2.26 -18.63
C ASP A 177 -5.78 -2.13 -20.16
N ARG A 178 -4.64 -2.23 -20.86
CA ARG A 178 -4.58 -2.18 -22.33
C ARG A 178 -4.92 -3.52 -22.99
N ARG A 179 -5.11 -4.59 -22.20
CA ARG A 179 -5.33 -5.97 -22.65
C ARG A 179 -4.25 -6.46 -23.63
N ASP A 180 -3.02 -6.01 -23.44
CA ASP A 180 -1.87 -6.42 -24.25
C ASP A 180 -1.22 -7.67 -23.65
N ARG A 181 -1.59 -8.83 -24.18
CA ARG A 181 -1.12 -10.13 -23.70
C ARG A 181 0.39 -10.32 -23.87
N VAL A 182 0.98 -9.78 -24.93
CA VAL A 182 2.41 -9.94 -25.21
C VAL A 182 3.22 -9.10 -24.22
N ALA A 183 2.84 -7.84 -24.04
CA ALA A 183 3.46 -6.97 -23.04
C ALA A 183 3.28 -7.50 -21.62
N LEU A 184 2.10 -8.06 -21.30
CA LEU A 184 1.82 -8.64 -19.99
C LEU A 184 2.72 -9.84 -19.69
N GLN A 185 2.93 -10.74 -20.67
CA GLN A 185 3.78 -11.91 -20.51
C GLN A 185 5.26 -11.51 -20.32
N ALA A 186 5.75 -10.55 -21.10
CA ALA A 186 7.11 -10.02 -20.94
C ALA A 186 7.31 -9.33 -19.57
N CYS A 187 6.28 -8.60 -19.10
CA CYS A 187 6.28 -8.03 -17.76
C CYS A 187 6.28 -9.11 -16.68
N PHE A 188 5.55 -10.21 -16.87
CA PHE A 188 5.50 -11.33 -15.91
C PHE A 188 6.88 -11.97 -15.70
N GLU A 189 7.62 -12.22 -16.78
CA GLU A 189 8.99 -12.73 -16.70
C GLU A 189 9.92 -11.76 -15.97
N SER A 190 9.79 -10.46 -16.26
CA SER A 190 10.56 -9.40 -15.61
C SER A 190 10.26 -9.29 -14.11
N VAL A 191 8.98 -9.41 -13.72
CA VAL A 191 8.53 -9.45 -12.31
C VAL A 191 9.10 -10.68 -11.61
N GLN A 192 9.04 -11.85 -12.24
CA GLN A 192 9.56 -13.09 -11.65
C GLN A 192 11.07 -13.00 -11.38
N ALA A 193 11.85 -12.47 -12.33
CA ALA A 193 13.28 -12.25 -12.14
C ALA A 193 13.58 -11.26 -11.01
N ALA A 194 12.85 -10.14 -10.96
CA ALA A 194 13.02 -9.14 -9.91
C ALA A 194 12.62 -9.67 -8.53
N GLN A 195 11.56 -10.47 -8.44
CA GLN A 195 11.14 -11.13 -7.19
C GLN A 195 12.25 -12.03 -6.64
N THR A 196 12.86 -12.88 -7.47
CA THR A 196 13.95 -13.76 -7.05
C THR A 196 15.09 -12.96 -6.43
N GLN A 197 15.48 -11.84 -7.06
CA GLN A 197 16.52 -10.94 -6.54
C GLN A 197 16.16 -10.33 -5.18
N VAL A 198 14.90 -9.94 -4.98
CA VAL A 198 14.42 -9.40 -3.70
C VAL A 198 14.47 -10.48 -2.61
N ILE A 199 13.99 -11.69 -2.90
CA ILE A 199 13.98 -12.80 -1.93
C ILE A 199 15.41 -13.19 -1.53
N GLU A 200 16.32 -13.29 -2.49
CA GLU A 200 17.74 -13.55 -2.22
C GLU A 200 18.37 -12.45 -1.36
N SER A 201 18.13 -11.18 -1.71
CA SER A 201 18.62 -10.03 -0.92
C SER A 201 18.10 -10.05 0.52
N MET A 202 16.84 -10.42 0.73
CA MET A 202 16.24 -10.54 2.07
C MET A 202 16.86 -11.69 2.88
N LYS A 203 17.13 -12.84 2.24
CA LYS A 203 17.80 -13.98 2.87
C LYS A 203 19.24 -13.63 3.28
N GLU A 204 20.01 -12.99 2.38
CA GLU A 204 21.37 -12.56 2.69
C GLU A 204 21.44 -11.56 3.85
N HIS A 205 20.52 -10.60 3.88
CA HIS A 205 20.46 -9.61 4.95
C HIS A 205 20.17 -10.25 6.32
N PHE A 206 19.41 -11.34 6.34
CA PHE A 206 19.12 -12.09 7.56
C PHE A 206 20.31 -12.93 8.03
N SER A 207 21.00 -13.63 7.11
CA SER A 207 22.18 -14.44 7.43
C SER A 207 23.30 -13.61 8.03
N ARG A 208 23.58 -12.40 7.50
CA ARG A 208 24.65 -11.52 8.01
C ARG A 208 24.39 -10.91 9.40
N ARG A 209 23.16 -10.98 9.91
CA ARG A 209 22.76 -10.35 11.18
C ARG A 209 22.62 -11.35 12.34
N HIS A 210 22.68 -12.65 12.04
CA HIS A 210 22.56 -13.76 12.99
C HIS A 210 23.87 -14.54 13.21
N ASP A 211 24.98 -14.09 12.60
CA ASP A 211 26.36 -14.46 12.95
C ASP A 211 26.97 -13.40 13.89
#